data_AF-B9DIB6-F1
#
_entry.id   AF-B9DIB6-F1
#
_cell.length_a   1.000
_cell.length_b   1.000
_cell.length_c   1.000
_cell.angle_alpha   90.00
_cell.angle_beta   90.00
_cell.angle_gamma   90.00
#
_symmetry.space_group_name_H-M   'P 1'
#
loop_
_entity.id
_entity.type
_entity.pdbx_description
1 polymer ?
#
loop_
_entity_poly.entity_id
_entity_poly.type
_entity_poly.pdbx_seq_one_letter_code
_entity_poly.pdbx_strand_id
1 'polypeptide(L)'
;MTENRAYIFKSGQDHAVTLSESVIKSLNLKPGDVLVQEIVDGQIILKKENHQSFSEEWNQFFEQGGNYDDYETHQWGEASEREKW
;
A
#
# COMPACT_ATOMS: atom_id res chain seq x y z
N MET A 1 -10.98 5.13 -26.21
CA MET A 1 -9.90 4.65 -25.32
C MET A 1 -8.97 5.82 -25.10
N THR A 2 -8.62 6.12 -23.84
CA THR A 2 -7.72 7.23 -23.53
C THR A 2 -6.32 6.65 -23.36
N GLU A 3 -5.39 6.98 -24.26
CA GLU A 3 -3.99 6.63 -24.08
C GLU A 3 -3.36 7.58 -23.05
N ASN A 4 -2.95 7.03 -21.91
CA ASN A 4 -2.15 7.76 -20.92
C ASN A 4 -0.71 7.27 -21.03
N ARG A 5 0.23 8.22 -21.17
CA ARG A 5 1.66 7.90 -21.08
C ARG A 5 2.03 7.69 -19.61
N ALA A 6 2.80 6.66 -19.34
CA ALA A 6 3.38 6.40 -18.04
C ALA A 6 4.91 6.43 -18.14
N TYR A 7 5.56 6.92 -17.10
CA TYR A 7 7.02 6.99 -17.02
C TYR A 7 7.50 6.05 -15.93
N ILE A 8 8.62 5.38 -16.21
CA ILE A 8 9.34 4.57 -15.23
C ILE A 8 10.49 5.41 -14.67
N PHE A 9 10.65 5.44 -13.35
CA PHE A 9 11.73 6.14 -12.69
C PHE A 9 12.26 5.31 -11.51
N LYS A 10 13.51 5.58 -11.12
CA LYS A 10 14.17 4.86 -10.03
C LYS A 10 13.61 5.33 -8.68
N SER A 11 13.30 4.37 -7.80
CA SER A 11 12.84 4.58 -6.43
C SER A 11 13.65 3.69 -5.48
N GLY A 12 14.70 4.25 -4.89
CA GLY A 12 15.65 3.46 -4.08
C GLY A 12 16.40 2.44 -4.93
N GLN A 13 16.29 1.15 -4.59
CA GLN A 13 16.82 0.05 -5.40
C GLN A 13 15.83 -0.44 -6.46
N ASP A 14 14.57 -0.02 -6.38
CA ASP A 14 13.49 -0.46 -7.25
C ASP A 14 13.16 0.58 -8.33
N HIS A 15 12.17 0.26 -9.15
CA HIS A 15 11.58 1.17 -10.13
C HIS A 15 10.10 1.37 -9.83
N ALA A 16 9.62 2.58 -10.05
CA ALA A 16 8.22 2.95 -9.94
C ALA A 16 7.68 3.39 -11.30
N VAL A 17 6.37 3.24 -11.50
CA VAL A 17 5.65 3.72 -12.67
C VAL A 17 4.63 4.80 -12.26
N THR A 18 4.53 5.86 -13.03
CA THR A 18 3.51 6.90 -12.79
C THR A 18 2.13 6.40 -13.22
N LEU A 19 1.13 6.50 -12.35
CA LEU A 19 -0.28 6.37 -12.71
C LEU A 19 -0.89 7.78 -12.80
N SER A 20 -1.66 8.04 -13.85
CA SER A 20 -2.35 9.33 -13.99
C SER A 20 -3.49 9.46 -12.98
N GLU A 21 -3.79 10.69 -12.59
CA GLU A 21 -4.92 11.03 -11.70
C GLU A 21 -6.26 10.44 -12.19
N SER A 22 -6.44 10.37 -13.51
CA SER A 22 -7.61 9.75 -14.14
C SER A 22 -7.72 8.26 -13.85
N VAL A 23 -6.61 7.52 -13.89
CA VAL A 23 -6.55 6.09 -13.59
C VAL A 23 -6.82 5.87 -12.10
N ILE A 24 -6.14 6.61 -11.23
CA ILE A 24 -6.32 6.56 -9.77
C ILE A 24 -7.80 6.74 -9.40
N LYS A 25 -8.46 7.77 -9.95
CA LYS A 25 -9.89 8.04 -9.70
C LYS A 25 -10.80 6.96 -10.26
N SER A 26 -10.56 6.51 -11.51
CA SER A 26 -11.41 5.51 -12.16
C SER A 26 -11.41 4.15 -11.46
N LEU A 27 -10.28 3.80 -10.85
CA LEU A 27 -10.09 2.52 -10.15
C LEU A 27 -10.22 2.66 -8.63
N ASN A 28 -10.56 3.85 -8.13
CA ASN A 28 -10.66 4.17 -6.70
C ASN A 28 -9.43 3.65 -5.91
N LEU A 29 -8.24 3.94 -6.44
CA LEU A 29 -6.98 3.57 -5.81
C LEU A 29 -6.62 4.60 -4.72
N LYS A 30 -6.08 4.10 -3.63
CA LYS A 30 -5.64 4.89 -2.48
C LYS A 30 -4.21 4.53 -2.12
N PRO A 31 -3.43 5.47 -1.56
CA PRO A 31 -2.14 5.13 -0.95
C PRO A 31 -2.32 3.99 0.07
N GLY A 32 -1.50 2.95 -0.03
CA GLY A 32 -1.59 1.74 0.80
C GLY A 32 -2.38 0.58 0.17
N ASP A 33 -3.12 0.81 -0.92
CA ASP A 33 -3.71 -0.30 -1.68
C ASP A 33 -2.61 -1.20 -2.27
N VAL A 34 -2.80 -2.51 -2.17
CA VAL A 34 -1.90 -3.51 -2.76
C VAL A 34 -2.37 -3.85 -4.18
N LEU A 35 -1.42 -3.86 -5.12
CA LEU A 35 -1.65 -4.29 -6.51
C LEU A 35 -0.84 -5.55 -6.79
N VAL A 36 -1.50 -6.59 -7.26
CA VAL A 36 -0.84 -7.79 -7.78
C VAL A 36 -0.39 -7.51 -9.22
N GLN A 37 0.87 -7.80 -9.50
CA GLN A 37 1.48 -7.63 -10.82
C GLN A 37 1.57 -8.98 -11.55
N GLU A 38 1.11 -9.00 -12.79
CA GLU A 38 1.27 -10.14 -13.70
C GLU A 38 1.83 -9.68 -15.05
N ILE A 39 2.57 -10.56 -15.71
CA ILE A 39 3.07 -10.34 -17.08
C ILE A 39 2.31 -11.29 -18.01
N VAL A 40 1.53 -10.72 -18.94
CA VAL A 40 0.73 -11.48 -19.92
C VAL A 40 0.96 -10.88 -21.30
N ASP A 41 1.39 -11.69 -22.27
CA ASP A 41 1.64 -11.27 -23.67
C ASP A 41 2.54 -10.03 -23.80
N GLY A 42 3.57 -9.94 -22.95
CA GLY A 42 4.51 -8.80 -22.93
C GLY A 42 3.94 -7.53 -22.30
N GLN A 43 2.73 -7.59 -21.73
CA GLN A 43 2.09 -6.49 -21.02
C GLN A 43 2.18 -6.70 -19.51
N ILE A 44 2.29 -5.59 -18.78
CA ILE A 44 2.15 -5.60 -17.32
C ILE A 44 0.69 -5.34 -16.98
N ILE A 45 0.07 -6.30 -16.30
CA ILE A 45 -1.29 -6.16 -15.76
C ILE A 45 -1.18 -5.94 -14.26
N LEU A 46 -1.80 -4.86 -13.78
CA LEU A 46 -1.92 -4.56 -12.35
C LEU A 46 -3.37 -4.80 -11.92
N LYS A 47 -3.56 -5.69 -10.95
CA LYS A 47 -4.87 -6.02 -10.39
C LYS A 47 -4.93 -5.52 -8.95
N LYS A 48 -5.97 -4.76 -8.61
CA LYS A 48 -6.20 -4.39 -7.21
C LYS A 48 -6.49 -5.65 -6.41
N GLU A 49 -5.72 -5.87 -5.36
CA GLU A 49 -6.01 -6.93 -4.42
C GLU A 49 -7.17 -6.48 -3.53
N ASN A 50 -8.24 -7.27 -3.53
CA ASN A 50 -9.31 -7.10 -2.56
C ASN A 50 -8.88 -7.81 -1.28
N HIS A 51 -8.00 -7.18 -0.51
CA HIS A 51 -7.79 -7.60 0.86
C HIS A 51 -9.07 -7.39 1.68
N GLN A 52 -9.26 -8.23 2.70
CA GLN A 52 -10.20 -7.88 3.77
C GLN A 52 -9.85 -6.48 4.24
N SER A 53 -10.87 -5.63 4.45
CA SER A 53 -10.63 -4.28 4.89
C SER A 53 -9.79 -4.32 6.16
N PHE A 54 -8.89 -3.36 6.37
CA PHE A 54 -8.16 -3.23 7.64
C PHE A 54 -9.10 -3.33 8.85
N SER A 55 -10.35 -2.87 8.72
CA SER A 55 -11.38 -3.04 9.75
C SER A 55 -11.76 -4.50 10.01
N GLU A 56 -11.81 -5.35 8.99
CA GLU A 56 -12.09 -6.78 9.13
C GLU A 56 -10.91 -7.53 9.74
N GLU A 57 -9.68 -7.22 9.33
CA GLU A 57 -8.47 -7.77 9.95
C GLU A 57 -8.32 -7.31 11.40
N TRP A 58 -8.59 -6.03 11.68
CA TRP A 58 -8.64 -5.47 13.03
C TRP A 58 -9.73 -6.13 13.87
N ASN A 59 -10.95 -6.28 13.35
CA ASN A 59 -12.02 -6.96 14.07
C ASN A 59 -11.65 -8.42 14.34
N GLN A 60 -11.05 -9.14 13.38
CA GLN A 60 -10.55 -10.50 13.61
C GLN A 60 -9.44 -10.55 14.67
N PHE A 61 -8.52 -9.58 14.71
CA PHE A 61 -7.48 -9.49 15.73
C PHE A 61 -8.08 -9.35 17.15
N PHE A 62 -9.14 -8.55 17.30
CA PHE A 62 -9.84 -8.40 18.58
C PHE A 62 -10.74 -9.61 18.91
N GLU A 63 -11.42 -10.18 17.92
CA GLU A 63 -12.33 -11.31 18.09
C GLU A 63 -11.61 -12.64 18.36
N GLN A 64 -10.44 -12.86 17.76
CA GLN A 64 -9.65 -14.08 17.93
C GLN A 64 -8.65 -13.99 19.09
N GLY A 65 -8.61 -12.87 19.81
CA GLY A 65 -7.69 -12.63 20.90
C GLY A 65 -6.24 -12.61 20.41
N GLY A 66 -5.80 -11.47 19.89
CA GLY A 66 -4.43 -11.26 19.43
C GLY A 66 -3.38 -11.85 20.39
N ASN A 67 -2.35 -12.48 19.84
CA ASN A 67 -1.27 -13.03 20.64
C ASN A 67 -0.31 -11.90 21.03
N TYR A 68 -0.05 -11.75 22.34
CA TYR A 68 0.78 -10.69 22.93
C TYR A 68 2.30 -10.97 22.83
N ASP A 69 2.72 -11.88 21.96
CA ASP A 69 4.14 -12.26 21.84
C ASP A 69 5.03 -11.16 21.21
N ASP A 70 4.46 -10.03 20.77
CA ASP A 70 5.18 -8.97 20.05
C ASP A 70 5.39 -7.68 20.87
N TYR A 71 5.22 -7.72 22.20
CA TYR A 71 5.46 -6.55 23.05
C TYR A 71 6.96 -6.22 23.20
N GLU A 72 7.87 -7.18 22.96
CA GLU A 72 9.31 -6.97 23.16
C GLU A 72 10.09 -6.49 21.93
N THR A 73 9.50 -6.50 20.72
CA THR A 73 10.26 -6.27 19.48
C THR A 73 10.34 -4.82 19.02
N HIS A 74 9.52 -3.92 19.59
CA HIS A 74 9.44 -2.53 19.14
C HIS A 74 10.08 -1.55 20.14
N GLN A 75 11.37 -1.27 19.96
CA GLN A 75 12.04 -0.11 20.53
C GLN A 75 11.55 1.15 19.80
N TRP A 76 10.43 1.72 20.24
CA TRP A 76 9.77 2.88 19.60
C TRP A 76 10.57 4.20 19.64
N GLY A 77 11.82 4.18 20.10
CA GLY A 77 12.65 5.37 20.30
C GLY A 77 12.04 6.35 21.31
N GLU A 78 12.81 7.37 21.69
CA GLU A 78 12.27 8.47 22.49
C GLU A 78 11.44 9.39 21.60
N ALA A 79 10.27 9.80 22.10
CA ALA A 79 9.42 10.76 21.42
C ALA A 79 10.22 12.06 21.17
N SER A 80 10.35 12.47 19.90
CA SER A 80 10.96 13.76 19.56
C SER A 80 10.21 14.87 20.28
N GLU A 81 10.94 15.68 21.06
CA GLU A 81 10.41 16.73 21.92
C GLU A 81 9.29 17.54 21.24
N ARG A 82 8.20 17.77 21.96
CA ARG A 82 7.06 18.56 21.46
C ARG A 82 7.52 19.99 21.18
N GLU A 83 7.24 20.49 19.98
CA GLU A 83 7.47 21.91 19.64
C GLU A 83 6.78 22.81 20.68
N LYS A 84 7.57 23.70 21.29
CA LYS A 84 7.08 24.76 22.16
C LYS A 84 6.64 25.93 21.28
N TRP A 85 5.36 26.29 21.38
CA TRP A 85 4.79 27.51 20.81
C TRP A 85 5.15 28.73 21.67
#